data_AF-A0A9X2JJD9-F1
#
_entry.id   AF-A0A9X2JJD9-F1
#
_cell.length_a   1.000
_cell.length_b   1.000
_cell.length_c   1.000
_cell.angle_alpha   90.00
_cell.angle_beta   90.00
_cell.angle_gamma   90.00
#
_symmetry.space_group_name_H-M   'P 1'
#
loop_
_entity.id
_entity.type
_entity.pdbx_description
1 polymer ?
#
loop_
_entity_poly.entity_id
_entity_poly.type
_entity_poly.pdbx_seq_one_letter_code
_entity_poly.pdbx_strand_id
1 'polypeptide(L)'
;MKLNDSKYLWFVGEVTIGILCCLVGLGLASLSDPRRYSLSASDDQYIYGYLLAGLVLTLAGVGLFLYAVKGTTAHMTPELRKQVNTGIGIGYALQCAGLLAATQWPDNLGTALTLMVPGVATFTWGTMKYALGKGYAQAYGLLGLLGVVGLVILILLPERTAGQTTD
;
A
#
# COMPACT_ATOMS: atom_id res chain seq x y z
N MET A 1 -7.92 -0.95 -23.30
CA MET A 1 -7.65 0.39 -23.87
C MET A 1 -6.16 0.68 -23.72
N LYS A 2 -5.38 0.87 -24.80
CA LYS A 2 -3.99 1.34 -24.64
C LYS A 2 -4.07 2.70 -23.96
N LEU A 3 -3.61 2.83 -22.71
CA LEU A 3 -3.35 4.17 -22.17
C LEU A 3 -2.44 4.85 -23.19
N ASN A 4 -2.83 6.03 -23.67
CA ASN A 4 -1.91 6.86 -24.46
C ASN A 4 -0.61 7.00 -23.65
N ASP A 5 0.56 6.80 -24.26
CA ASP A 5 1.84 6.67 -23.56
C ASP A 5 2.08 7.83 -22.56
N SER A 6 1.56 9.02 -22.87
CA SER A 6 1.55 10.18 -21.98
C SER A 6 0.76 9.98 -20.68
N LYS A 7 -0.46 9.42 -20.72
CA LYS A 7 -1.28 9.16 -19.52
C LYS A 7 -0.69 8.04 -18.67
N TYR A 8 -0.06 7.06 -19.32
CA TYR A 8 0.66 5.99 -18.63
C TYR A 8 1.87 6.54 -17.87
N LEU A 9 2.66 7.43 -18.48
CA LEU A 9 3.79 8.09 -17.82
C LEU A 9 3.36 8.93 -16.61
N TRP A 10 2.27 9.69 -16.72
CA TRP A 10 1.70 10.44 -15.60
C TRP A 10 1.31 9.53 -14.44
N PHE A 11 0.62 8.44 -14.75
CA PHE A 11 0.19 7.45 -13.78
C PHE A 11 1.38 6.73 -13.09
N VAL A 12 2.40 6.32 -13.86
CA VAL A 12 3.64 5.74 -13.31
C VAL A 12 4.36 6.76 -12.43
N GLY A 13 4.35 8.04 -12.82
CA GLY A 13 4.85 9.15 -12.02
C GLY A 13 4.16 9.25 -10.67
N GLU A 14 2.81 9.24 -10.65
CA GLU A 14 2.03 9.26 -9.41
C GLU A 14 2.38 8.08 -8.49
N VAL A 15 2.41 6.85 -9.02
CA VAL A 15 2.76 5.66 -8.22
C VAL A 15 4.17 5.76 -7.67
N THR A 16 5.12 6.23 -8.47
CA THR A 16 6.53 6.37 -8.07
C THR A 16 6.72 7.44 -7.01
N ILE A 17 6.06 8.60 -7.15
CA ILE A 17 6.03 9.65 -6.12
C ILE A 17 5.43 9.12 -4.83
N GLY A 18 4.32 8.36 -4.91
CA GLY A 18 3.70 7.75 -3.74
C GLY A 18 4.63 6.79 -2.99
N ILE A 19 5.33 5.93 -3.72
CA ILE A 19 6.33 5.01 -3.14
C ILE A 19 7.49 5.78 -2.51
N LEU A 20 8.04 6.79 -3.21
CA LEU A 20 9.11 7.63 -2.68
C LEU A 20 8.68 8.34 -1.39
N CYS A 21 7.48 8.90 -1.36
CA CYS A 21 6.91 9.51 -0.15
C CYS A 21 6.82 8.50 1.01
N CYS A 22 6.34 7.28 0.76
CA CYS A 22 6.30 6.24 1.79
C CYS A 22 7.70 5.85 2.28
N LEU A 23 8.68 5.68 1.39
CA LEU A 23 10.06 5.29 1.76
C LEU A 23 10.77 6.40 2.54
N VAL A 24 10.66 7.65 2.08
CA VAL A 24 11.22 8.81 2.78
C VAL A 24 10.50 9.02 4.11
N GLY A 25 9.18 8.85 4.16
CA GLY A 25 8.38 8.99 5.36
C GLY A 25 8.76 7.96 6.42
N LEU A 26 8.90 6.69 6.02
CA LEU A 26 9.37 5.61 6.89
C LEU A 26 10.82 5.85 7.33
N GLY A 27 11.68 6.38 6.44
CA GLY A 27 13.05 6.78 6.76
C GLY A 27 13.09 7.86 7.84
N LEU A 28 12.31 8.94 7.70
CA LEU A 28 12.21 10.00 8.70
C LEU A 28 11.66 9.49 10.03
N ALA A 29 10.63 8.62 10.00
CA ALA A 29 10.11 7.98 11.19
C ALA A 29 11.13 7.04 11.86
N SER A 30 11.98 6.35 11.08
CA SER A 30 13.05 5.52 11.65
C SER A 30 14.17 6.35 12.31
N LEU A 31 14.33 7.61 11.88
CA LEU A 31 15.26 8.55 12.50
C LEU A 31 14.70 9.18 13.78
N SER A 32 13.41 9.00 14.08
CA SER A 32 12.78 9.52 15.30
C SER A 32 12.93 8.58 16.51
N ASP A 33 13.85 7.61 16.51
CA ASP A 33 14.07 6.74 17.67
C ASP A 33 14.73 7.54 18.82
N PRO A 34 14.02 7.75 19.95
CA PRO A 34 14.55 8.52 21.08
C PRO A 34 15.76 7.85 21.75
N ARG A 35 16.00 6.56 21.50
CA ARG A 35 17.21 5.88 22.00
C ARG A 35 18.50 6.32 21.30
N ARG A 36 18.41 6.99 20.13
CA ARG A 36 19.57 7.54 19.41
C ARG A 36 19.95 8.96 19.84
N TYR A 37 19.02 9.72 20.40
CA TYR A 37 19.20 11.13 20.77
C TYR A 37 18.72 11.34 22.20
N SER A 38 19.57 11.04 23.17
CA SER A 38 19.30 11.25 24.59
C SER A 38 20.27 12.31 25.11
N LEU A 39 19.74 13.46 25.57
CA LEU A 39 20.12 14.20 26.80
C LEU A 39 19.62 15.67 26.88
N SER A 40 18.94 16.25 25.87
CA SER A 40 18.42 17.63 25.92
C SER A 40 16.95 17.75 25.49
N ALA A 41 16.14 18.49 26.26
CA ALA A 41 14.73 18.79 25.93
C ALA A 41 14.54 19.58 24.61
N SER A 42 15.61 20.19 24.08
CA SER A 42 15.61 20.81 22.75
C SER A 42 15.65 19.79 21.61
N ASP A 43 16.25 18.61 21.84
CA ASP A 43 16.37 17.55 20.83
C ASP A 43 15.06 16.77 20.68
N ASP A 44 14.23 16.73 21.73
CA ASP A 44 12.89 16.14 21.70
C ASP A 44 11.98 16.80 20.66
N GLN A 45 12.03 18.13 20.48
CA GLN A 45 11.21 18.81 19.46
C GLN A 45 11.54 18.34 18.03
N TYR A 46 12.81 18.05 17.73
CA TYR A 46 13.21 17.53 16.42
C TYR A 46 12.76 16.08 16.24
N ILE A 47 12.82 15.25 17.29
CA ILE A 47 12.35 13.86 17.27
C ILE A 47 10.85 13.79 16.92
N TYR A 48 10.01 14.59 17.58
CA TYR A 48 8.58 14.68 17.25
C TYR A 48 8.34 15.27 15.86
N GLY A 49 9.17 16.22 15.42
CA GLY A 49 9.14 16.78 14.07
C GLY A 49 9.37 15.73 12.99
N TYR A 50 10.40 14.88 13.13
CA TYR A 50 10.70 13.81 12.19
C TYR A 50 9.61 12.72 12.18
N LEU A 51 9.07 12.37 13.34
CA LEU A 51 7.95 11.43 13.44
C LEU A 51 6.70 11.96 12.73
N LEU A 52 6.31 13.22 13.01
CA LEU A 52 5.13 13.84 12.40
C LEU A 52 5.30 13.99 10.89
N ALA A 53 6.44 14.50 10.44
CA ALA A 53 6.75 14.64 9.02
C ALA A 53 6.76 13.28 8.32
N GLY A 54 7.38 12.26 8.93
CA GLY A 54 7.41 10.90 8.42
C GLY A 54 6.01 10.29 8.29
N LEU A 55 5.15 10.50 9.28
CA LEU A 55 3.77 10.02 9.30
C LEU A 55 2.92 10.73 8.23
N VAL A 56 3.00 12.06 8.15
CA VAL A 56 2.27 12.85 7.14
C VAL A 56 2.67 12.42 5.72
N LEU A 57 3.98 12.26 5.47
CA LEU A 57 4.49 11.87 4.16
C LEU A 57 4.08 10.44 3.79
N THR A 58 4.06 9.53 4.77
CA THR A 58 3.58 8.15 4.59
C THR A 58 2.08 8.14 4.26
N LEU A 59 1.26 8.88 5.02
CA LEU A 59 -0.18 8.98 4.74
C LEU A 59 -0.46 9.59 3.38
N ALA A 60 0.30 10.60 2.97
CA ALA A 60 0.20 11.20 1.63
C ALA A 60 0.54 10.19 0.53
N GLY A 61 1.64 9.43 0.69
CA GLY A 61 2.03 8.37 -0.25
C GLY A 61 0.97 7.27 -0.38
N VAL A 62 0.39 6.84 0.74
CA VAL A 62 -0.72 5.88 0.78
C VAL A 62 -1.97 6.42 0.10
N GLY A 63 -2.33 7.69 0.34
CA GLY A 63 -3.46 8.34 -0.31
C GLY A 63 -3.32 8.40 -1.82
N LEU A 64 -2.13 8.78 -2.30
CA LEU A 64 -1.79 8.82 -3.73
C LEU A 64 -1.87 7.41 -4.36
N PHE A 65 -1.40 6.41 -3.63
CA PHE A 65 -1.44 5.02 -4.05
C PHE A 65 -2.86 4.46 -4.15
N LEU A 66 -3.72 4.74 -3.16
CA LEU A 66 -5.13 4.35 -3.21
C LEU A 66 -5.90 5.09 -4.32
N TYR A 67 -5.52 6.34 -4.59
CA TYR A 67 -6.06 7.11 -5.73
C TYR A 67 -5.71 6.43 -7.06
N ALA A 68 -4.44 6.01 -7.23
CA ALA A 68 -4.00 5.27 -8.42
C ALA A 68 -4.79 3.96 -8.63
N VAL A 69 -4.99 3.17 -7.56
CA VAL A 69 -5.84 1.95 -7.59
C VAL A 69 -7.28 2.27 -7.99
N LYS A 70 -7.84 3.37 -7.47
CA LYS A 70 -9.21 3.78 -7.79
C LYS A 70 -9.37 4.15 -9.28
N GLY A 71 -8.31 4.69 -9.90
CA GLY A 71 -8.24 5.00 -11.32
C GLY A 71 -8.21 3.76 -12.20
N THR A 72 -7.37 2.78 -11.87
CA THR A 72 -7.23 1.52 -12.64
C THR A 72 -8.42 0.57 -12.49
N THR A 73 -9.20 0.70 -11.41
CA THR A 73 -10.40 -0.11 -11.18
C THR A 73 -11.67 0.49 -11.79
N ALA A 74 -11.59 1.65 -12.46
CA ALA A 74 -12.75 2.36 -12.97
C ALA A 74 -13.54 1.57 -14.04
N HIS A 75 -12.89 0.67 -14.76
CA HIS A 75 -13.49 -0.17 -15.79
C HIS A 75 -14.06 -1.49 -15.27
N MET A 76 -13.82 -1.82 -14.00
CA MET A 76 -14.34 -3.04 -13.37
C MET A 76 -15.82 -2.90 -13.02
N THR A 77 -16.52 -4.02 -12.87
CA THR A 77 -17.90 -4.01 -12.37
C THR A 77 -17.95 -3.35 -10.97
N PRO A 78 -19.05 -2.65 -10.62
CA PRO A 78 -19.13 -1.93 -9.33
C PRO A 78 -18.89 -2.84 -8.12
N GLU A 79 -19.38 -4.07 -8.19
CA GLU A 79 -19.21 -5.08 -7.13
C GLU A 79 -17.75 -5.52 -6.99
N LEU A 80 -17.08 -5.84 -8.11
CA LEU A 80 -15.68 -6.25 -8.08
C LEU A 80 -14.77 -5.10 -7.64
N ARG A 81 -15.04 -3.89 -8.12
CA ARG A 81 -14.35 -2.66 -7.70
C ARG A 81 -14.47 -2.44 -6.20
N LYS A 82 -15.68 -2.63 -5.64
CA LYS A 82 -15.90 -2.51 -4.19
C LYS A 82 -15.10 -3.56 -3.42
N GLN A 83 -15.12 -4.82 -3.85
CA GLN A 83 -14.34 -5.89 -3.22
C GLN A 83 -12.83 -5.59 -3.25
N VAL A 84 -12.31 -5.14 -4.39
CA VAL A 84 -10.91 -4.75 -4.56
C VAL A 84 -10.52 -3.61 -3.62
N ASN A 85 -11.26 -2.51 -3.64
CA ASN A 85 -10.95 -1.33 -2.83
C ASN A 85 -11.07 -1.63 -1.34
N THR A 86 -12.06 -2.45 -0.96
CA THR A 86 -12.26 -2.87 0.44
C THR A 86 -11.14 -3.80 0.89
N GLY A 87 -10.79 -4.81 0.10
CA GLY A 87 -9.73 -5.76 0.44
C GLY A 87 -8.35 -5.10 0.55
N ILE A 88 -7.97 -4.29 -0.45
CA ILE A 88 -6.69 -3.56 -0.44
C ILE A 88 -6.67 -2.53 0.68
N GLY A 89 -7.73 -1.72 0.82
CA GLY A 89 -7.80 -0.66 1.81
C GLY A 89 -7.77 -1.19 3.25
N ILE A 90 -8.68 -2.11 3.60
CA ILE A 90 -8.75 -2.71 4.93
C ILE A 90 -7.48 -3.50 5.24
N GLY A 91 -7.02 -4.32 4.29
CA GLY A 91 -5.84 -5.15 4.49
C GLY A 91 -4.57 -4.31 4.72
N TYR A 92 -4.42 -3.20 4.01
CA TYR A 92 -3.31 -2.28 4.21
C TYR A 92 -3.42 -1.50 5.53
N ALA A 93 -4.62 -1.05 5.91
CA ALA A 93 -4.86 -0.37 7.18
C ALA A 93 -4.56 -1.28 8.38
N LEU A 94 -4.97 -2.56 8.35
CA LEU A 94 -4.64 -3.54 9.39
C LEU A 94 -3.14 -3.78 9.51
N GLN A 95 -2.41 -3.86 8.39
CA GLN A 95 -0.95 -3.99 8.42
C GLN A 95 -0.28 -2.77 9.04
N CYS A 96 -0.74 -1.56 8.73
CA CYS A 96 -0.26 -0.33 9.36
C CYS A 96 -0.56 -0.31 10.87
N ALA A 97 -1.77 -0.71 11.27
CA ALA A 97 -2.14 -0.81 12.68
C ALA A 97 -1.30 -1.85 13.43
N GLY A 98 -1.02 -3.00 12.80
CA GLY A 98 -0.13 -4.03 13.35
C GLY A 98 1.30 -3.55 13.50
N LEU A 99 1.81 -2.79 12.52
CA LEU A 99 3.13 -2.17 12.60
C LEU A 99 3.21 -1.14 13.72
N LEU A 100 2.21 -0.25 13.84
CA LEU A 100 2.14 0.72 14.93
C LEU A 100 2.08 0.01 16.29
N ALA A 101 1.28 -1.05 16.42
CA ALA A 101 1.21 -1.86 17.64
C ALA A 101 2.57 -2.49 17.99
N ALA A 102 3.32 -2.98 16.99
CA ALA A 102 4.68 -3.51 17.20
C ALA A 102 5.66 -2.43 17.70
N THR A 103 5.51 -1.19 17.21
CA THR A 103 6.37 -0.08 17.66
C THR A 103 6.01 0.45 19.05
N GLN A 104 4.72 0.45 19.39
CA GLN A 104 4.22 0.99 20.65
C GLN A 104 4.31 -0.01 21.81
N TRP A 105 4.15 -1.30 21.50
CA TRP A 105 4.23 -2.40 22.47
C TRP A 105 5.18 -3.50 21.97
N PRO A 106 6.50 -3.25 21.97
CA PRO A 106 7.48 -4.19 21.42
C PRO A 106 7.48 -5.56 22.13
N ASP A 107 7.11 -5.61 23.41
CA ASP A 107 7.02 -6.85 24.18
C ASP A 107 5.73 -7.64 23.88
N ASN A 108 4.77 -7.04 23.17
CA ASN A 108 3.46 -7.63 22.85
C ASN A 108 3.34 -7.96 21.36
N LEU A 109 4.24 -8.85 20.90
CA LEU A 109 4.21 -9.41 19.55
C LEU A 109 2.85 -10.03 19.18
N GLY A 110 2.12 -10.58 20.16
CA GLY A 110 0.80 -11.15 19.94
C GLY A 110 -0.18 -10.15 19.34
N THR A 111 -0.22 -8.91 19.85
CA THR A 111 -1.13 -7.87 19.35
C THR A 111 -0.74 -7.37 17.96
N ALA A 112 0.57 -7.27 17.68
CA ALA A 112 1.03 -6.92 16.34
C ALA A 112 0.63 -8.00 15.32
N LEU A 113 0.86 -9.28 15.65
CA LEU A 113 0.56 -10.40 14.76
C LEU A 113 -0.94 -10.59 14.51
N THR A 114 -1.79 -10.40 15.53
CA THR A 114 -3.25 -10.51 15.37
C THR A 114 -3.84 -9.45 14.44
N LEU A 115 -3.17 -8.32 14.26
CA LEU A 115 -3.55 -7.29 13.28
C LEU A 115 -2.90 -7.55 11.91
N MET A 116 -1.61 -7.93 11.91
CA MET A 116 -0.82 -8.04 10.69
C MET A 116 -1.23 -9.25 9.85
N VAL A 117 -1.48 -10.41 10.45
CA VAL A 117 -1.84 -11.65 9.73
C VAL A 117 -3.18 -11.52 8.98
N PRO A 118 -4.29 -11.09 9.62
CA PRO A 118 -5.54 -10.84 8.89
C PRO A 118 -5.42 -9.70 7.89
N GLY A 119 -4.56 -8.70 8.17
CA GLY A 119 -4.24 -7.63 7.24
C GLY A 119 -3.62 -8.15 5.93
N VAL A 120 -2.61 -9.01 6.03
CA VAL A 120 -1.97 -9.65 4.86
C VAL A 120 -2.98 -10.54 4.12
N ALA A 121 -3.78 -11.33 4.82
CA ALA A 121 -4.80 -12.18 4.20
C ALA A 121 -5.85 -11.35 3.43
N THR A 122 -6.37 -10.29 4.05
CA THR A 122 -7.39 -9.40 3.44
C THR A 122 -6.81 -8.62 2.26
N PHE A 123 -5.56 -8.14 2.38
CA PHE A 123 -4.86 -7.46 1.30
C PHE A 123 -4.65 -8.39 0.10
N THR A 124 -4.16 -9.60 0.36
CA THR A 124 -3.93 -10.62 -0.68
C THR A 124 -5.23 -11.03 -1.37
N TRP A 125 -6.33 -11.13 -0.61
CA TRP A 125 -7.65 -11.35 -1.20
C TRP A 125 -8.07 -10.19 -2.11
N GLY A 126 -7.84 -8.94 -1.68
CA GLY A 126 -8.06 -7.75 -2.51
C GLY A 126 -7.26 -7.77 -3.82
N THR A 127 -5.99 -8.17 -3.77
CA THR A 127 -5.12 -8.28 -4.96
C THR A 127 -5.51 -9.45 -5.88
N MET A 128 -6.06 -10.55 -5.35
CA MET A 128 -6.68 -11.62 -6.16
C MET A 128 -7.89 -11.13 -6.94
N LYS A 129 -8.77 -10.36 -6.30
CA LYS A 129 -9.90 -9.72 -7.00
C LYS A 129 -9.43 -8.68 -8.01
N TYR A 130 -8.35 -7.97 -7.71
CA TYR A 130 -7.75 -6.99 -8.62
C TYR A 130 -7.22 -7.67 -9.89
N ALA A 131 -6.48 -8.77 -9.75
CA ALA A 131 -6.00 -9.58 -10.87
C ALA A 131 -7.15 -10.09 -11.75
N LEU A 132 -8.21 -10.62 -11.11
CA LEU A 132 -9.42 -11.07 -11.79
C LEU A 132 -10.08 -9.92 -12.58
N GLY A 133 -10.19 -8.73 -11.98
CA GLY A 133 -10.77 -7.55 -12.62
C GLY A 133 -9.98 -7.05 -13.82
N LYS A 134 -8.69 -7.37 -13.90
CA LYS A 134 -7.82 -7.12 -15.06
C LYS A 134 -7.84 -8.26 -16.09
N GLY A 135 -8.61 -9.31 -15.89
CA GLY A 135 -8.68 -10.46 -16.79
C GLY A 135 -7.54 -11.48 -16.62
N TYR A 136 -6.84 -11.46 -15.48
CA TYR A 136 -5.84 -12.48 -15.13
C TYR A 136 -6.42 -13.53 -14.18
N ALA A 137 -5.76 -14.69 -14.09
CA ALA A 137 -6.09 -15.70 -13.09
C ALA A 137 -5.88 -15.14 -11.67
N GLN A 138 -6.69 -15.60 -10.71
CA GLN A 138 -6.58 -15.16 -9.30
C GLN A 138 -5.19 -15.41 -8.70
N ALA A 139 -4.45 -16.41 -9.20
CA ALA A 139 -3.09 -16.70 -8.79
C ALA A 139 -2.12 -15.52 -8.95
N TYR A 140 -2.31 -14.65 -9.96
CA TYR A 140 -1.51 -13.42 -10.10
C TYR A 140 -1.73 -12.45 -8.93
N GLY A 141 -2.86 -12.55 -8.23
CA GLY A 141 -3.12 -11.82 -7.01
C GLY A 141 -2.24 -12.21 -5.83
N LEU A 142 -1.58 -13.38 -5.85
CA LEU A 142 -0.60 -13.76 -4.83
C LEU A 142 0.62 -12.84 -4.83
N LEU A 143 0.83 -12.05 -5.88
CA LEU A 143 1.77 -10.93 -5.84
C LEU A 143 1.51 -10.01 -4.65
N GLY A 144 0.26 -9.89 -4.17
CA GLY A 144 -0.07 -9.16 -2.94
C GLY A 144 0.67 -9.61 -1.68
N LEU A 145 1.25 -10.81 -1.64
CA LEU A 145 2.13 -11.24 -0.54
C LEU A 145 3.44 -10.44 -0.49
N LEU A 146 3.87 -9.86 -1.62
CA LEU A 146 4.97 -8.87 -1.66
C LEU A 146 4.53 -7.48 -1.17
N GLY A 147 3.31 -7.35 -0.66
CA GLY A 147 2.74 -6.10 -0.16
C GLY A 147 2.52 -5.08 -1.27
N VAL A 148 2.90 -3.82 -0.99
CA VAL A 148 2.74 -2.69 -1.93
C VAL A 148 3.46 -2.95 -3.25
N VAL A 149 4.64 -3.56 -3.22
CA VAL A 149 5.43 -3.85 -4.43
C VAL A 149 4.66 -4.77 -5.38
N GLY A 150 4.04 -5.83 -4.87
CA GLY A 150 3.25 -6.74 -5.68
C GLY A 150 2.00 -6.09 -6.26
N LEU A 151 1.37 -5.19 -5.51
CA LEU A 151 0.25 -4.41 -6.01
C LEU A 151 0.68 -3.40 -7.09
N VAL A 152 1.87 -2.79 -7.00
CA VAL A 152 2.44 -1.96 -8.08
C VAL A 152 2.61 -2.79 -9.35
N ILE A 153 3.15 -4.01 -9.24
CA ILE A 153 3.29 -4.91 -10.40
C ILE A 153 1.92 -5.21 -11.01
N LEU A 154 0.91 -5.54 -10.19
CA LEU A 154 -0.47 -5.76 -10.64
C LEU A 154 -1.07 -4.52 -11.32
N ILE A 155 -0.78 -3.33 -10.79
CA ILE A 155 -1.19 -2.04 -11.35
C ILE A 155 -0.58 -1.82 -12.73
N LEU A 156 0.68 -2.18 -12.93
CA LEU A 156 1.38 -2.02 -14.21
C LEU A 156 1.01 -3.08 -15.25
N LEU A 157 0.46 -4.22 -14.83
CA LEU A 157 0.00 -5.25 -15.77
C LEU A 157 -1.09 -4.68 -16.71
N PRO A 158 -0.98 -4.91 -18.04
CA PRO A 158 -1.97 -4.45 -19.00
C PRO A 158 -3.30 -5.16 -18.78
N GLU A 159 -4.42 -4.47 -18.96
CA GLU A 159 -5.74 -5.12 -18.91
C GLU A 159 -5.89 -6.14 -20.04
N ARG A 160 -6.28 -7.37 -19.70
CA ARG A 160 -6.74 -8.36 -20.67
C ARG A 160 -8.25 -8.24 -20.77
N THR A 161 -8.75 -7.85 -21.93
CA THR A 161 -10.19 -7.90 -22.22
C THR A 161 -10.65 -9.33 -22.01
N ALA A 162 -11.61 -9.55 -21.13
CA ALA A 162 -12.24 -10.86 -20.93
C ALA A 162 -12.88 -11.30 -22.26
N GLY A 163 -12.14 -12.08 -23.05
CA GLY A 163 -12.52 -12.50 -24.40
C GLY A 163 -11.48 -13.33 -25.15
N GLN A 164 -10.37 -13.72 -24.49
CA GLN A 164 -9.43 -14.71 -25.01
C GLN A 164 -9.12 -15.72 -23.90
N THR A 165 -10.15 -16.43 -23.44
CA THR A 165 -9.94 -17.84 -23.09
C THR A 165 -9.80 -18.56 -24.43
N THR A 166 -8.55 -18.90 -24.76
CA THR A 166 -8.24 -19.95 -25.73
C THR A 166 -9.03 -21.21 -25.35
N ASP A 167 -9.76 -21.73 -26.32
CA ASP A 167 -10.19 -23.14 -26.37
C ASP A 167 -9.02 -24.09 -26.06
#